data_AF-A0A3D3X8S7-F1
#
_entry.id   AF-A0A3D3X8S7-F1
#
_cell.length_a   1.000
_cell.length_b   1.000
_cell.length_c   1.000
_cell.angle_alpha   90.00
_cell.angle_beta   90.00
_cell.angle_gamma   90.00
#
_symmetry.space_group_name_H-M   'P 1'
#
loop_
_entity.id
_entity.type
_entity.pdbx_description
1 polymer ?
#
loop_
_entity_poly.entity_id
_entity_poly.type
_entity_poly.pdbx_seq_one_letter_code
_entity_poly.pdbx_strand_id
1 'polypeptide(L)'
;VEAQHHEVAPAQHEIDIKFDTLLKTADNLQWFKYIIRNVARENGKAATFMPKPMFNDNGNGMHTHQSLWKNGQPLFAGDQYGGLSQDALYYIGGILNHAPALAAFTNPLTNSYKRLV
;
A
#
# COMPACT_ATOMS: atom_id res chain seq x y z
N VAL A 1 3.88 -14.74 -1.44
CA VAL A 1 2.44 -14.46 -1.53
C VAL A 1 1.82 -14.92 -0.23
N GLU A 2 1.11 -14.05 0.46
CA GLU A 2 0.48 -14.35 1.75
C GLU A 2 -1.02 -14.64 1.60
N ALA A 3 -1.70 -13.88 0.75
CA ALA A 3 -3.08 -14.13 0.35
C ALA A 3 -3.36 -13.61 -1.07
N GLN A 4 -4.52 -13.99 -1.61
CA GLN A 4 -5.11 -13.38 -2.80
C GLN A 4 -6.63 -13.37 -2.64
N HIS A 5 -7.29 -12.33 -3.14
CA HIS A 5 -8.75 -12.25 -3.11
C HIS A 5 -9.31 -11.37 -4.22
N HIS A 6 -10.59 -11.60 -4.54
CA HIS A 6 -11.40 -10.63 -5.24
C HIS A 6 -11.75 -9.50 -4.27
N GLU A 7 -11.51 -8.27 -4.71
CA GLU A 7 -11.76 -7.06 -3.92
C GLU A 7 -13.21 -6.59 -4.07
N VAL A 8 -13.53 -5.39 -3.59
CA VAL A 8 -14.92 -4.91 -3.60
C VAL A 8 -15.42 -4.55 -5.01
N ALA A 9 -14.62 -3.85 -5.83
CA ALA A 9 -15.05 -3.45 -7.16
C ALA A 9 -15.03 -4.62 -8.17
N PRO A 10 -15.89 -4.61 -9.20
CA PRO A 10 -15.84 -5.59 -10.28
C PRO A 10 -14.46 -5.61 -10.94
N ALA A 11 -13.92 -6.82 -11.13
CA ALA A 11 -12.58 -7.06 -11.70
C ALA A 11 -11.42 -6.41 -10.90
N GLN A 12 -11.66 -6.07 -9.62
CA GLN A 12 -10.61 -5.67 -8.69
C GLN A 12 -10.09 -6.91 -7.95
N HIS A 13 -8.76 -7.00 -7.83
CA HIS A 13 -8.09 -8.12 -7.17
C HIS A 13 -6.89 -7.61 -6.38
N GLU A 14 -6.58 -8.30 -5.30
CA GLU A 14 -5.40 -8.05 -4.46
C GLU A 14 -4.60 -9.34 -4.28
N ILE A 15 -3.27 -9.18 -4.24
CA ILE A 15 -2.32 -10.26 -3.94
C ILE A 15 -1.32 -9.70 -2.94
N ASP A 16 -1.29 -10.28 -1.75
CA ASP A 16 -0.42 -9.83 -0.68
C ASP A 16 1.00 -10.37 -0.83
N ILE A 17 1.98 -9.49 -0.66
CA ILE A 17 3.39 -9.85 -0.62
C ILE A 17 3.91 -9.71 0.81
N LYS A 18 4.77 -10.67 1.19
CA LYS A 18 5.43 -10.66 2.49
C LYS A 18 6.32 -9.42 2.64
N PHE A 19 6.29 -8.80 3.81
CA PHE A 19 7.14 -7.64 4.11
C PHE A 19 8.64 -7.98 4.04
N ASP A 20 9.45 -6.99 3.69
CA ASP A 20 10.90 -7.03 3.76
C ASP A 20 11.41 -5.62 4.15
N THR A 21 12.72 -5.38 4.08
CA THR A 21 13.29 -4.05 4.25
C THR A 21 12.71 -3.06 3.23
N LEU A 22 12.76 -1.77 3.55
CA LEU A 22 12.18 -0.69 2.75
C LEU A 22 12.60 -0.78 1.27
N LEU A 23 13.90 -0.87 1.00
CA LEU A 23 14.43 -0.89 -0.37
C LEU A 23 13.97 -2.13 -1.14
N LYS A 24 14.10 -3.32 -0.54
CA LYS A 24 13.69 -4.57 -1.20
C LYS A 24 12.19 -4.60 -1.48
N THR A 25 11.37 -4.11 -0.55
CA THR A 25 9.92 -4.01 -0.76
C THR A 25 9.59 -3.04 -1.90
N ALA A 26 10.32 -1.92 -2.00
CA ALA A 26 10.15 -0.97 -3.11
C ALA A 26 10.53 -1.59 -4.47
N ASP A 27 11.62 -2.36 -4.54
CA ASP A 27 12.02 -3.09 -5.75
C ASP A 27 10.99 -4.17 -6.12
N ASN A 28 10.55 -4.95 -5.14
CA ASN A 28 9.54 -5.99 -5.31
C ASN A 28 8.22 -5.41 -5.82
N LEU A 29 7.83 -4.21 -5.38
CA LEU A 29 6.64 -3.53 -5.87
C LEU A 29 6.73 -3.17 -7.37
N GLN A 30 7.90 -2.76 -7.86
CA GLN A 30 8.09 -2.50 -9.30
C GLN A 30 7.96 -3.80 -10.10
N TRP A 31 8.61 -4.87 -9.64
CA TRP A 31 8.50 -6.20 -10.25
C TRP A 31 7.05 -6.70 -10.24
N PHE A 32 6.35 -6.55 -9.12
CA PHE A 32 4.96 -6.96 -8.96
C PHE A 32 4.06 -6.33 -10.02
N LYS A 33 4.14 -5.00 -10.19
CA LYS A 33 3.35 -4.28 -11.21
C LYS A 33 3.71 -4.70 -12.63
N TYR A 34 4.99 -4.95 -12.90
CA TYR A 34 5.47 -5.39 -14.20
C TYR A 34 4.97 -6.81 -14.54
N ILE A 35 5.11 -7.74 -13.61
CA ILE A 35 4.70 -9.14 -13.77
C ILE A 35 3.18 -9.21 -14.01
N ILE A 36 2.37 -8.55 -13.17
CA ILE A 36 0.90 -8.57 -13.30
C ILE A 36 0.45 -8.05 -14.66
N ARG A 37 1.03 -6.94 -15.15
CA ARG A 37 0.67 -6.39 -16.46
C ARG A 37 1.02 -7.34 -17.60
N ASN A 38 2.17 -8.02 -17.52
CA ASN A 38 2.58 -8.96 -18.57
C ASN A 38 1.75 -10.24 -18.55
N VAL A 39 1.49 -10.82 -17.38
CA VAL A 39 0.62 -12.00 -17.25
C VAL A 39 -0.80 -11.68 -17.72
N ALA A 40 -1.35 -10.51 -17.38
CA ALA A 40 -2.65 -10.08 -17.89
C ALA A 40 -2.63 -9.99 -19.42
N ARG A 41 -1.60 -9.37 -20.00
CA ARG A 41 -1.43 -9.21 -21.46
C ARG A 41 -1.32 -10.55 -22.18
N GLU A 42 -0.54 -11.50 -21.65
CA GLU A 42 -0.40 -12.86 -22.18
C GLU A 42 -1.74 -13.61 -22.22
N ASN A 43 -2.65 -13.28 -21.30
CA ASN A 43 -3.99 -13.85 -21.24
C ASN A 43 -5.05 -13.00 -21.97
N GLY A 44 -4.64 -12.07 -22.84
CA GLY A 44 -5.55 -11.21 -23.61
C GLY A 44 -6.34 -10.20 -22.78
N LYS A 45 -5.87 -9.87 -21.57
CA LYS A 45 -6.46 -8.90 -20.64
C LYS A 45 -5.54 -7.71 -20.41
N ALA A 46 -6.02 -6.71 -19.67
CA ALA A 46 -5.22 -5.58 -19.20
C ALA A 46 -5.39 -5.39 -17.70
N ALA A 47 -4.31 -5.03 -17.01
CA ALA A 47 -4.32 -4.70 -15.58
C ALA A 47 -3.85 -3.26 -15.36
N THR A 48 -4.54 -2.53 -14.48
CA THR A 48 -4.22 -1.15 -14.14
C THR A 48 -4.13 -0.95 -12.63
N PHE A 49 -3.17 -0.11 -12.21
CA PHE A 49 -3.00 0.33 -10.82
C PHE A 49 -3.43 1.80 -10.65
N MET A 50 -4.23 2.31 -11.59
CA MET A 50 -4.80 3.65 -11.53
C MET A 50 -5.68 3.78 -10.27
N PRO A 51 -5.58 4.87 -9.48
CA PRO A 51 -6.29 4.97 -8.21
C PRO A 51 -7.83 4.87 -8.30
N LYS A 52 -8.41 5.40 -9.37
CA LYS A 52 -9.86 5.44 -9.58
C LYS A 52 -10.14 5.15 -11.06
N PRO A 53 -10.23 3.87 -11.46
CA PRO A 53 -10.49 3.50 -12.85
C PRO A 53 -11.98 3.58 -13.20
N MET A 54 -12.87 3.38 -12.22
CA MET A 54 -14.32 3.38 -12.38
C MET A 54 -14.97 4.46 -11.51
N PHE A 55 -15.95 5.18 -12.07
CA PHE A 55 -16.77 6.13 -11.31
C PHE A 55 -17.77 5.37 -10.43
N ASN A 56 -18.03 5.89 -9.22
CA ASN A 56 -18.99 5.34 -8.26
C ASN A 56 -18.74 3.89 -7.79
N ASP A 57 -17.50 3.40 -7.91
CA ASP A 57 -17.07 2.09 -7.41
C ASP A 57 -15.73 2.19 -6.68
N ASN A 58 -15.26 1.13 -6.02
CA ASN A 58 -14.04 1.17 -5.24
C ASN A 58 -12.79 1.45 -6.10
N GLY A 59 -11.83 2.16 -5.50
CA GLY A 59 -10.57 2.52 -6.13
C GLY A 59 -9.41 1.66 -5.65
N ASN A 60 -8.29 1.69 -6.37
CA ASN A 60 -7.08 0.96 -5.99
C ASN A 60 -6.31 1.73 -4.92
N GLY A 61 -6.06 1.07 -3.79
CA GLY A 61 -5.12 1.50 -2.77
C GLY A 61 -3.77 0.80 -2.89
N MET A 62 -2.77 1.37 -2.25
CA MET A 62 -1.54 0.67 -1.91
C MET A 62 -1.36 0.83 -0.40
N HIS A 63 -2.06 -0.01 0.36
CA HIS A 63 -2.03 0.05 1.82
C HIS A 63 -0.65 -0.39 2.29
N THR A 64 0.11 0.51 2.91
CA THR A 64 1.50 0.25 3.29
C THR A 64 1.59 -0.01 4.78
N HIS A 65 1.82 -1.27 5.15
CA HIS A 65 2.07 -1.67 6.53
C HIS A 65 3.54 -1.38 6.87
N GLN A 66 3.79 -0.74 8.02
CA GLN A 66 5.12 -0.26 8.39
C GLN A 66 5.49 -0.69 9.81
N SER A 67 6.75 -1.07 9.99
CA SER A 67 7.34 -1.33 11.30
C SER A 67 8.81 -0.92 11.29
N LEU A 68 9.31 -0.44 12.43
CA LEU A 68 10.73 -0.16 12.62
C LEU A 68 11.37 -1.27 13.45
N TRP A 69 12.62 -1.59 13.13
CA TRP A 69 13.37 -2.67 13.76
C TRP A 69 14.77 -2.16 14.12
N LYS A 70 15.27 -2.59 15.28
CA LYS A 70 16.63 -2.29 15.72
C LYS A 70 17.21 -3.51 16.39
N ASN A 71 18.41 -3.92 15.96
CA ASN A 71 19.11 -5.10 16.51
C ASN A 71 18.23 -6.37 16.51
N GLY A 72 17.42 -6.57 15.47
CA GLY A 72 16.54 -7.72 15.34
C GLY A 72 15.25 -7.68 16.17
N GLN A 73 14.98 -6.59 16.89
CA GLN A 73 13.77 -6.42 17.70
C GLN A 73 12.81 -5.39 17.06
N PRO A 74 11.50 -5.67 17.02
CA PRO A 74 10.52 -4.71 16.54
C PRO A 74 10.33 -3.58 17.56
N LEU A 75 10.34 -2.34 17.09
CA LEU A 75 10.18 -1.16 17.94
C LEU A 75 8.73 -0.76 18.13
N PHE A 76 7.81 -1.23 17.29
CA PHE A 76 6.42 -0.76 17.30
C PHE A 76 5.50 -1.52 18.27
N ALA A 77 5.86 -2.74 18.66
CA ALA A 77 5.10 -3.49 19.66
C ALA A 77 5.34 -2.90 21.06
N GLY A 78 4.28 -2.71 21.84
CA GLY A 78 4.38 -2.16 23.19
C GLY A 78 3.09 -2.29 23.98
N ASP A 79 3.02 -1.58 25.10
CA ASP A 79 1.95 -1.66 26.11
C ASP A 79 1.08 -0.39 26.17
N GLN A 80 1.23 0.52 25.20
CA GLN A 80 0.42 1.71 25.09
C GLN A 80 -0.89 1.37 24.35
N TYR A 81 -1.39 2.30 23.54
CA TYR A 81 -2.67 2.12 22.87
C TYR A 81 -2.62 1.04 21.77
N GLY A 82 -3.56 0.10 21.82
CA GLY A 82 -3.73 -0.92 20.77
C GLY A 82 -2.55 -1.90 20.63
N GLY A 83 -1.75 -2.10 21.68
CA GLY A 83 -0.55 -2.94 21.64
C GLY A 83 0.66 -2.27 20.98
N LEU A 84 0.62 -0.95 20.82
CA LEU A 84 1.71 -0.17 20.24
C LEU A 84 2.63 0.41 21.32
N SER A 85 3.89 0.64 20.95
CA SER A 85 4.85 1.36 21.78
C SER A 85 4.68 2.88 21.67
N GLN A 86 5.30 3.63 22.59
CA GLN A 86 5.33 5.08 22.50
C GLN A 86 6.02 5.57 21.22
N ASP A 87 7.07 4.88 20.76
CA ASP A 87 7.77 5.18 19.51
C ASP A 87 6.84 5.03 18.29
N ALA A 88 6.01 3.97 18.25
CA ALA A 88 5.01 3.81 17.19
C ALA A 88 3.98 4.95 17.19
N LEU A 89 3.51 5.36 18.37
CA LEU A 89 2.55 6.46 18.47
C LEU A 89 3.14 7.79 18.00
N TYR A 90 4.40 8.09 18.32
CA TYR A 90 5.09 9.27 17.80
C TYR A 90 5.36 9.19 16.30
N TYR A 91 5.73 8.02 15.79
CA TYR A 91 5.88 7.79 14.37
C TYR A 91 4.57 8.07 13.60
N ILE A 92 3.44 7.55 14.08
CA ILE A 92 2.11 7.81 13.52
C ILE A 92 1.77 9.30 13.62
N GLY A 93 2.04 9.94 14.76
CA GLY A 93 1.85 11.38 14.96
C GLY A 93 2.60 12.23 13.92
N GLY A 94 3.83 11.84 13.58
CA GLY A 94 4.60 12.47 12.51
C GLY A 94 3.95 12.33 11.14
N ILE A 95 3.47 11.13 10.80
CA ILE A 95 2.74 10.90 9.53
C ILE A 95 1.50 11.79 9.45
N LEU A 96 0.70 11.85 10.53
CA LEU A 96 -0.52 12.67 10.56
C LEU A 96 -0.21 14.16 10.45
N ASN A 97 0.80 14.65 11.17
CA ASN A 97 1.22 16.05 11.11
C ASN A 97 1.68 16.48 9.71
N HIS A 98 2.30 15.56 8.96
CA HIS A 98 2.82 15.82 7.61
C HIS A 98 1.92 15.28 6.48
N ALA A 99 0.72 14.77 6.80
CA ALA A 99 -0.15 14.10 5.83
C ALA A 99 -0.46 14.94 4.58
N PRO A 100 -0.74 16.26 4.67
CA PRO A 100 -0.98 17.08 3.47
C PRO A 100 0.22 17.11 2.51
N ALA A 101 1.45 17.18 3.03
CA ALA A 101 2.66 17.19 2.22
C ALA A 101 2.97 15.79 1.67
N LEU A 102 2.79 14.76 2.49
CA LEU A 102 2.97 13.36 2.07
C LEU A 102 2.03 12.96 0.94
N ALA A 103 0.79 13.49 0.92
CA ALA A 103 -0.19 13.22 -0.13
C ALA A 103 0.34 13.58 -1.54
N ALA A 104 1.24 14.56 -1.67
CA ALA A 104 1.86 14.87 -2.95
C ALA A 104 2.72 13.70 -3.51
N PHE A 105 3.29 12.88 -2.63
CA PHE A 105 4.13 11.74 -2.99
C PHE A 105 3.36 10.41 -3.01
N THR A 106 2.49 10.19 -2.03
CA THR A 106 1.70 8.95 -1.93
C THR A 106 0.50 8.94 -2.87
N ASN A 107 0.01 10.12 -3.28
CA ASN A 107 -1.15 10.30 -4.15
C ASN A 107 -0.81 11.24 -5.33
N PRO A 108 0.19 10.91 -6.17
CA PRO A 108 0.87 11.87 -7.04
C PRO A 108 0.13 12.24 -8.34
N LEU A 109 -1.12 11.79 -8.51
CA LEU A 109 -1.91 12.01 -9.73
C LEU A 109 -3.17 12.78 -9.39
N THR A 110 -3.65 13.60 -10.31
CA THR A 110 -4.99 14.21 -10.21
C THR A 110 -6.08 13.15 -10.00
N ASN A 111 -5.92 11.97 -10.61
CA ASN A 111 -6.83 10.85 -10.44
C ASN A 111 -6.85 10.27 -9.02
N SER A 112 -5.78 10.42 -8.25
CA SER A 112 -5.74 9.98 -6.84
C SER A 112 -6.80 10.68 -6.00
N TYR A 113 -7.04 11.96 -6.26
CA TYR A 113 -8.01 12.77 -5.53
C TYR A 113 -9.47 12.52 -5.95
N LYS A 114 -9.70 11.72 -7.00
CA LYS A 114 -11.03 11.16 -7.32
C LYS A 114 -11.34 9.89 -6.53
N ARG A 115 -10.32 9.28 -5.90
CA ARG A 115 -10.47 8.17 -4.95
C ARG A 115 -10.66 8.68 -3.52
N LEU A 116 -10.02 9.80 -3.16
CA LEU A 116 -10.10 10.44 -1.85
C LEU A 116 -11.30 11.40 -1.78
N VAL A 117 -12.51 10.84 -1.86
CA VAL A 117 -13.79 11.57 -1.83
C VAL A 117 -14.70 11.05 -0.74
#